data_AF-A0AB39BP74-F1
#
_entry.id   AF-A0AB39BP74-F1
#
_cell.length_a   1.000
_cell.length_b   1.000
_cell.length_c   1.000
_cell.angle_alpha   90.00
_cell.angle_beta   90.00
_cell.angle_gamma   90.00
#
_symmetry.space_group_name_H-M   'P 1'
#
loop_
_entity.id
_entity.type
_entity.pdbx_description
1 polymer ?
#
loop_
_entity_poly.entity_id
_entity_poly.type
_entity_poly.pdbx_seq_one_letter_code
_entity_poly.pdbx_strand_id
1 'polypeptide(L)'
;MRVNRKKQLKPNVEYVTPAGYKYTTDAKGRIATVEAKLDYGLASRNAYAQRQAGGPDRLPTDDGGHLIASIFKGSGDIDNLVPMNANINRGEYKKLEYVWAQALRRDPPETVEVKIKPLYRGGSKRPERFQIQYSIGNGSLRTVNLKNRKEVK
;
A
#
# COMPACT_ATOMS: atom_id res chain seq x y z
N MET A 1 -10.45 3.06 -15.72
CA MET A 1 -11.86 3.03 -16.19
C MET A 1 -12.68 3.99 -15.34
N ARG A 2 -13.86 4.43 -15.80
CA ARG A 2 -14.84 5.13 -14.94
C ARG A 2 -16.09 4.25 -14.80
N VAL A 3 -16.57 4.08 -13.58
CA VAL A 3 -17.86 3.43 -13.28
C VAL A 3 -18.65 4.40 -12.42
N ASN A 4 -19.87 4.72 -12.81
CA ASN A 4 -20.72 5.73 -12.15
C ASN A 4 -19.96 7.05 -11.91
N ARG A 5 -19.24 7.52 -12.95
CA ARG A 5 -18.38 8.74 -12.95
C ARG A 5 -17.17 8.70 -11.99
N LYS A 6 -16.93 7.60 -11.27
CA LYS A 6 -15.77 7.42 -10.37
C LYS A 6 -14.64 6.68 -11.07
N LYS A 7 -13.40 7.17 -10.94
CA LYS A 7 -12.18 6.51 -11.43
C LYS A 7 -12.03 5.17 -10.70
N GLN A 8 -11.77 4.10 -11.45
CA GLN A 8 -11.46 2.76 -10.94
C GLN A 8 -10.31 2.16 -11.74
N LEU A 9 -9.54 1.30 -11.08
CA LEU A 9 -8.52 0.49 -11.75
C LEU A 9 -9.18 -0.53 -12.68
N LYS A 10 -8.49 -0.91 -13.74
CA LYS A 10 -8.94 -2.00 -14.61
C LYS A 10 -8.75 -3.33 -13.85
N PRO A 11 -9.61 -4.33 -14.06
CA PRO A 11 -9.42 -5.67 -13.50
C PRO A 11 -8.34 -6.45 -14.26
N ASN A 12 -7.67 -7.39 -13.57
CA ASN A 12 -6.69 -8.33 -14.15
C ASN A 12 -5.60 -7.67 -15.01
N VAL A 13 -5.13 -6.50 -14.60
CA VAL A 13 -4.00 -5.82 -15.26
C VAL A 13 -2.79 -5.73 -14.36
N GLU A 14 -1.64 -5.65 -15.00
CA GLU A 14 -0.38 -5.22 -14.41
C GLU A 14 -0.07 -3.79 -14.87
N TYR A 15 0.54 -2.99 -14.01
CA TYR A 15 1.07 -1.67 -14.35
C TYR A 15 2.31 -1.34 -13.53
N VAL A 16 3.14 -0.46 -14.08
CA VAL A 16 4.35 0.05 -13.44
C VAL A 16 4.22 1.57 -13.29
N THR A 17 4.47 2.06 -12.08
CA THR A 17 4.48 3.50 -11.80
C THR A 17 5.74 4.15 -12.38
N PRO A 18 5.77 5.48 -12.57
CA PRO A 18 7.00 6.18 -12.99
C PRO A 18 8.21 5.94 -12.05
N ALA A 19 7.96 5.59 -10.80
CA ALA A 19 8.99 5.22 -9.82
C ALA A 19 9.52 3.77 -9.99
N GLY A 20 9.02 3.01 -10.98
CA GLY A 20 9.44 1.64 -11.26
C GLY A 20 8.72 0.56 -10.44
N TYR A 21 7.73 0.93 -9.62
CA TYR A 21 7.00 -0.03 -8.78
C TYR A 21 5.91 -0.75 -9.57
N LYS A 22 5.89 -2.07 -9.45
CA LYS A 22 5.00 -2.97 -10.18
C LYS A 22 3.79 -3.33 -9.34
N TYR A 23 2.61 -3.22 -9.93
CA TYR A 23 1.33 -3.51 -9.30
C TYR A 23 0.53 -4.47 -10.16
N THR A 24 -0.26 -5.32 -9.51
CA THR A 24 -1.28 -6.13 -10.19
C THR A 24 -2.65 -5.84 -9.60
N THR A 25 -3.68 -6.11 -10.39
CA THR A 25 -5.08 -6.02 -9.96
C THR A 25 -5.79 -7.35 -10.16
N ASP A 26 -6.75 -7.64 -9.31
CA ASP A 26 -7.58 -8.83 -9.45
C ASP A 26 -8.78 -8.61 -10.39
N ALA A 27 -9.62 -9.64 -10.53
CA ALA A 27 -10.80 -9.61 -11.39
C ALA A 27 -11.84 -8.54 -11.01
N LYS A 28 -11.73 -7.92 -9.83
CA LYS A 28 -12.60 -6.83 -9.35
C LYS A 28 -11.94 -5.46 -9.44
N GLY A 29 -10.73 -5.37 -10.02
CA GLY A 29 -9.97 -4.13 -10.12
C GLY A 29 -9.44 -3.66 -8.76
N ARG A 30 -9.23 -4.57 -7.79
CA ARG A 30 -8.58 -4.27 -6.52
C ARG A 30 -7.08 -4.53 -6.65
N ILE A 31 -6.25 -3.75 -5.98
CA ILE A 31 -4.79 -3.99 -5.97
C ILE A 31 -4.53 -5.32 -5.28
N ALA A 32 -3.94 -6.28 -6.00
CA ALA A 32 -3.69 -7.63 -5.54
C ALA A 32 -2.26 -7.80 -5.02
N THR A 33 -1.27 -7.24 -5.74
CA THR A 33 0.13 -7.24 -5.32
C THR A 33 0.80 -5.91 -5.66
N VAL A 34 1.79 -5.55 -4.86
CA VAL A 34 2.78 -4.51 -5.14
C VAL A 34 4.16 -5.10 -4.94
N GLU A 35 5.07 -4.88 -5.88
CA GLU A 35 6.47 -5.25 -5.82
C GLU A 35 7.32 -4.02 -6.13
N ALA A 36 8.24 -3.67 -5.22
CA ALA A 36 9.02 -2.46 -5.33
C ALA A 36 10.41 -2.61 -4.70
N LYS A 37 11.43 -2.17 -5.42
CA LYS A 37 12.70 -1.75 -4.83
C LYS A 37 12.55 -0.29 -4.42
N LEU A 38 12.39 -0.03 -3.13
CA LEU A 38 12.05 1.30 -2.63
C LEU A 38 13.19 2.28 -2.89
N ASP A 39 12.81 3.54 -3.10
CA ASP A 39 13.73 4.65 -3.24
C ASP A 39 13.22 5.82 -2.41
N TYR A 40 14.11 6.53 -1.73
CA TYR A 40 13.73 7.64 -0.88
C TYR A 40 13.43 8.88 -1.72
N GLY A 41 12.24 9.47 -1.54
CA GLY A 41 11.85 10.66 -2.27
C GLY A 41 10.38 10.97 -2.07
N LEU A 42 10.02 12.25 -2.06
CA LEU A 42 8.67 12.69 -1.76
C LEU A 42 7.79 12.74 -3.03
N ALA A 43 6.70 11.99 -3.03
CA ALA A 43 5.61 12.11 -3.99
C ALA A 43 4.46 12.95 -3.44
N SER A 44 3.77 13.65 -4.33
CA SER A 44 2.59 14.45 -4.01
C SER A 44 1.43 13.59 -3.53
N ARG A 45 0.76 14.05 -2.47
CA ARG A 45 -0.43 13.39 -1.92
C ARG A 45 -1.69 13.92 -2.59
N ASN A 46 -2.64 13.03 -2.87
CA ASN A 46 -3.99 13.43 -3.30
C ASN A 46 -4.98 13.22 -2.14
N ALA A 47 -5.36 14.32 -1.48
CA ALA A 47 -6.29 14.26 -0.34
C ALA A 47 -7.70 13.79 -0.74
N TYR A 48 -8.12 14.10 -1.97
CA TYR A 48 -9.40 13.62 -2.48
C TYR A 48 -9.38 12.11 -2.69
N ALA A 49 -8.36 11.56 -3.35
CA ALA A 49 -8.23 10.12 -3.56
C ALA A 49 -8.15 9.35 -2.22
N GLN A 50 -7.41 9.87 -1.24
CA GLN A 50 -7.35 9.30 0.12
C GLN A 50 -8.71 9.26 0.80
N ARG A 51 -9.55 10.28 0.66
CA ARG A 51 -10.92 10.27 1.20
C ARG A 51 -11.85 9.30 0.47
N GLN A 52 -11.62 9.08 -0.82
CA GLN A 52 -12.48 8.22 -1.65
C GLN A 52 -12.07 6.73 -1.66
N ALA A 53 -10.87 6.40 -1.18
CA ALA A 53 -10.38 5.02 -1.11
C ALA A 53 -11.40 4.08 -0.43
N GLY A 54 -11.72 2.97 -1.11
CA GLY A 54 -12.71 1.96 -0.67
C GLY A 54 -14.14 2.19 -1.09
N GLY A 55 -14.53 3.43 -1.37
CA GLY A 55 -15.92 3.76 -1.67
C GLY A 55 -16.88 3.20 -0.60
N PRO A 56 -17.94 2.45 -0.98
CA PRO A 56 -18.91 1.90 -0.03
C PRO A 56 -18.34 0.92 1.00
N ASP A 57 -17.22 0.26 0.71
CA ASP A 57 -16.59 -0.72 1.61
C ASP A 57 -15.72 -0.07 2.70
N ARG A 58 -15.46 1.24 2.60
CA ARG A 58 -14.63 1.97 3.57
C ARG A 58 -15.38 2.10 4.90
N LEU A 59 -14.72 1.79 6.01
CA LEU A 59 -15.26 2.06 7.34
C LEU A 59 -14.97 3.50 7.78
N PRO A 60 -15.78 4.09 8.68
CA PRO A 60 -15.49 5.42 9.26
C PRO A 60 -14.15 5.50 9.98
N THR A 61 -13.63 4.35 10.46
CA THR A 61 -12.34 4.24 11.14
C THR A 61 -11.15 4.07 10.19
N ASP A 62 -11.38 4.04 8.87
CA ASP A 62 -10.32 3.84 7.89
C ASP A 62 -9.76 5.17 7.37
N ASP A 63 -8.46 5.19 7.14
CA ASP A 63 -7.75 6.12 6.27
C ASP A 63 -7.72 5.58 4.82
N GLY A 64 -7.42 6.46 3.87
CA GLY A 64 -6.89 6.03 2.57
C GLY A 64 -5.41 5.72 2.73
N GLY A 65 -5.10 4.52 3.22
CA GLY A 65 -3.73 4.09 3.47
C GLY A 65 -2.98 3.87 2.17
N HIS A 66 -1.73 4.33 2.12
CA HIS A 66 -0.85 4.02 0.99
C HIS A 66 -0.29 2.62 1.16
N LEU A 67 -0.13 1.87 0.07
CA LEU A 67 0.65 0.63 0.08
C LEU A 67 2.14 0.94 0.02
N ILE A 68 2.55 1.88 -0.82
CA ILE A 68 3.88 2.48 -0.83
C ILE A 68 3.77 3.93 -0.34
N ALA A 69 4.43 4.25 0.76
CA ALA A 69 4.37 5.58 1.37
C ALA A 69 4.81 6.70 0.41
N SER A 70 4.29 7.92 0.61
CA SER A 70 4.68 9.09 -0.18
C SER A 70 6.19 9.40 -0.09
N ILE A 71 6.85 9.04 1.02
CA ILE A 71 8.30 9.22 1.21
C ILE A 71 9.14 8.21 0.41
N PHE A 72 8.49 7.21 -0.19
CA PHE A 72 9.10 6.26 -1.10
C PHE A 72 8.57 6.45 -2.51
N LYS A 73 8.30 7.70 -2.92
CA LYS A 73 7.74 8.04 -4.25
C LYS A 73 6.41 7.33 -4.59
N GLY A 74 5.70 6.82 -3.59
CA GLY A 74 4.42 6.13 -3.78
C GLY A 74 3.35 7.07 -4.32
N SER A 75 2.58 6.59 -5.31
CA SER A 75 1.49 7.37 -5.92
C SER A 75 0.49 7.83 -4.86
N GLY A 76 0.08 9.09 -4.92
CA GLY A 76 -1.01 9.62 -4.08
C GLY A 76 -2.41 9.23 -4.56
N ASP A 77 -2.52 8.55 -5.70
CA ASP A 77 -3.77 8.26 -6.41
C ASP A 77 -4.32 6.86 -6.09
N ILE A 78 -5.49 6.53 -6.64
CA ILE A 78 -6.22 5.28 -6.34
C ILE A 78 -5.48 3.98 -6.70
N ASP A 79 -4.39 4.08 -7.46
CA ASP A 79 -3.50 2.99 -7.86
C ASP A 79 -2.54 2.55 -6.74
N ASN A 80 -2.49 3.28 -5.64
CA ASN A 80 -1.65 2.91 -4.50
C ASN A 80 -2.38 3.06 -3.15
N LEU A 81 -3.70 3.27 -3.19
CA LEU A 81 -4.51 3.52 -2.00
C LEU A 81 -5.51 2.40 -1.74
N VAL A 82 -5.62 2.02 -0.48
CA VAL A 82 -6.60 1.04 0.03
C VAL A 82 -7.25 1.56 1.31
N PRO A 83 -8.47 1.11 1.66
CA PRO A 83 -9.04 1.36 2.97
C PRO A 83 -8.22 0.65 4.03
N MET A 84 -7.61 1.42 4.91
CA MET A 84 -6.73 0.90 5.95
C MET A 84 -7.17 1.47 7.30
N ASN A 85 -7.38 0.61 8.29
CA ASN A 85 -7.75 1.03 9.63
C ASN A 85 -6.72 2.04 10.15
N ALA A 86 -7.19 3.20 10.64
CA ALA A 86 -6.32 4.30 11.02
C ALA A 86 -5.27 3.91 12.09
N ASN A 87 -5.59 2.99 13.00
CA ASN A 87 -4.64 2.54 14.02
C ASN A 87 -3.49 1.71 13.42
N ILE A 88 -3.79 0.87 12.42
CA ILE A 88 -2.76 0.11 11.69
C ILE A 88 -1.94 1.05 10.81
N ASN A 89 -2.62 1.90 10.03
CA ASN A 89 -2.00 2.86 9.11
C ASN A 89 -1.00 3.77 9.82
N ARG A 90 -1.40 4.35 10.95
CA ARG A 90 -0.59 5.31 11.72
C ARG A 90 0.31 4.64 12.76
N GLY A 91 0.11 3.33 12.99
CA GLY A 91 0.82 2.52 13.98
C GLY A 91 1.78 1.54 13.31
N GLU A 92 1.39 0.26 13.23
CA GLU A 92 2.28 -0.82 12.76
C GLU A 92 2.77 -0.63 11.33
N TYR A 93 1.91 -0.18 10.42
CA TYR A 93 2.31 0.07 9.03
C TYR A 93 3.35 1.19 8.96
N LYS A 94 3.10 2.30 9.65
CA LYS A 94 4.04 3.42 9.77
C LYS A 94 5.38 3.03 10.41
N LYS A 95 5.40 2.08 11.35
CA LYS A 95 6.64 1.55 11.93
C LYS A 95 7.48 0.81 10.89
N LEU A 96 6.86 0.02 10.00
CA LEU A 96 7.56 -0.62 8.88
C LEU A 96 8.14 0.42 7.93
N GLU A 97 7.34 1.42 7.56
CA GLU A 97 7.80 2.54 6.73
C GLU A 97 8.99 3.26 7.39
N TYR A 98 8.96 3.50 8.70
CA TYR A 98 10.09 4.10 9.40
C TYR A 98 11.36 3.25 9.31
N VAL A 99 11.26 1.94 9.51
CA VAL A 99 12.41 1.01 9.39
C VAL A 99 13.01 1.06 8.00
N TRP A 100 12.19 1.01 6.95
CA TRP A 100 12.65 1.10 5.56
C TRP A 100 13.30 2.45 5.26
N ALA A 101 12.73 3.55 5.77
CA ALA A 101 13.28 4.89 5.59
C ALA A 101 14.65 5.05 6.27
N GLN A 102 14.86 4.46 7.45
CA GLN A 102 16.16 4.49 8.12
C GLN A 102 17.23 3.74 7.30
N ALA A 103 16.89 2.57 6.75
CA ALA A 103 17.79 1.78 5.92
C ALA A 103 18.23 2.53 4.64
N LEU A 104 17.27 3.13 3.93
CA LEU A 104 17.53 3.93 2.72
C LEU A 104 18.31 5.22 2.99
N ARG A 105 18.37 5.68 4.25
CA ARG A 105 19.08 6.91 4.66
C ARG A 105 20.42 6.65 5.33
N ARG A 106 20.86 5.40 5.44
CA ARG A 106 22.22 5.08 5.91
C ARG A 106 23.26 5.58 4.90
N ASP A 107 24.51 5.58 5.34
CA ASP A 107 25.67 5.89 4.50
C ASP A 107 26.68 4.72 4.55
N PRO A 108 26.86 3.95 3.46
CA PRO A 108 26.10 4.03 2.22
C PRO A 108 24.63 3.58 2.39
N PRO A 109 23.69 4.03 1.53
CA PRO A 109 22.30 3.59 1.56
C PRO A 109 22.15 2.08 1.38
N GLU A 110 21.32 1.44 2.20
CA GLU A 110 20.95 0.04 2.00
C GLU A 110 19.83 -0.10 0.98
N THR A 111 19.75 -1.24 0.29
CA THR A 111 18.61 -1.57 -0.56
C THR A 111 17.41 -2.00 0.29
N VAL A 112 16.20 -1.64 -0.13
CA VAL A 112 14.97 -2.18 0.48
C VAL A 112 14.06 -2.69 -0.61
N GLU A 113 13.74 -3.98 -0.57
CA GLU A 113 12.81 -4.61 -1.52
C GLU A 113 11.56 -5.06 -0.76
N VAL A 114 10.39 -4.73 -1.28
CA VAL A 114 9.10 -5.05 -0.66
C VAL A 114 8.16 -5.73 -1.63
N LYS A 115 7.38 -6.68 -1.09
CA LYS A 115 6.21 -7.28 -1.73
C LYS A 115 5.02 -7.19 -0.79
N ILE A 116 3.99 -6.45 -1.21
CA ILE A 116 2.80 -6.21 -0.40
C ILE A 116 1.59 -6.84 -1.06
N LYS A 117 0.83 -7.63 -0.31
CA LYS A 117 -0.39 -8.29 -0.74
C LYS A 117 -1.56 -7.91 0.17
N PRO A 118 -2.45 -7.02 -0.26
CA PRO A 118 -3.75 -6.85 0.38
C PRO A 118 -4.61 -8.10 0.16
N LEU A 119 -5.10 -8.71 1.23
CA LEU A 119 -5.92 -9.91 1.18
C LEU A 119 -7.37 -9.54 1.47
N TYR A 120 -8.26 -9.76 0.50
CA TYR A 120 -9.66 -9.36 0.55
C TYR A 120 -10.58 -10.55 0.86
N ARG A 121 -11.74 -10.25 1.46
CA ARG A 121 -12.80 -11.23 1.67
C ARG A 121 -13.96 -10.99 0.71
N GLY A 122 -14.31 -12.00 -0.09
CA GLY A 122 -15.45 -11.97 -1.00
C GLY A 122 -15.43 -10.78 -1.98
N GLY A 123 -16.53 -10.02 -1.99
CA GLY A 123 -16.76 -8.84 -2.84
C GLY A 123 -16.03 -7.56 -2.44
N SER A 124 -15.56 -7.46 -1.20
CA SER A 124 -15.19 -6.16 -0.63
C SER A 124 -13.92 -5.57 -1.25
N LYS A 125 -13.93 -4.24 -1.46
CA LYS A 125 -12.75 -3.44 -1.80
C LYS A 125 -11.88 -3.07 -0.60
N ARG A 126 -12.33 -3.40 0.62
CA ARG A 126 -11.55 -3.25 1.84
C ARG A 126 -10.77 -4.54 2.12
N PRO A 127 -9.43 -4.49 2.20
CA PRO A 127 -8.64 -5.65 2.62
C PRO A 127 -9.01 -6.07 4.04
N GLU A 128 -9.04 -7.38 4.30
CA GLU A 128 -9.16 -7.93 5.65
C GLU A 128 -7.81 -7.90 6.38
N ARG A 129 -6.71 -8.05 5.65
CA ARG A 129 -5.34 -8.04 6.17
C ARG A 129 -4.33 -7.68 5.07
N PHE A 130 -3.10 -7.42 5.47
CA PHE A 130 -1.96 -7.20 4.61
C PHE A 130 -0.90 -8.24 4.91
N GLN A 131 -0.39 -8.92 3.87
CA GLN A 131 0.84 -9.69 3.96
C GLN A 131 1.96 -8.87 3.31
N ILE A 132 2.98 -8.53 4.09
CA ILE A 132 4.10 -7.69 3.67
C ILE A 132 5.35 -8.53 3.80
N GLN A 133 6.09 -8.69 2.70
CA GLN A 133 7.40 -9.31 2.70
C GLN A 133 8.42 -8.24 2.36
N TYR A 134 9.56 -8.21 3.06
CA TYR A 134 10.63 -7.27 2.73
C TYR A 134 12.01 -7.79 3.11
N SER A 135 13.03 -7.31 2.42
CA SER A 135 14.44 -7.50 2.75
C SER A 135 15.15 -6.13 2.78
N ILE A 136 16.23 -6.05 3.55
CA ILE A 136 17.07 -4.85 3.68
C ILE A 136 18.52 -5.27 3.46
N GLY A 137 19.21 -4.63 2.52
CA GLY A 137 20.57 -4.99 2.12
C GLY A 137 20.65 -6.48 1.76
N ASN A 138 21.64 -7.17 2.34
CA ASN A 138 21.81 -8.63 2.21
C ASN A 138 21.09 -9.43 3.29
N GLY A 139 20.18 -8.80 4.05
CA GLY A 139 19.43 -9.44 5.12
C GLY A 139 18.37 -10.43 4.61
N SER A 140 18.02 -11.40 5.46
CA SER A 140 16.98 -12.40 5.15
C SER A 140 15.60 -11.77 4.93
N LEU A 141 14.79 -12.42 4.09
CA LEU A 141 13.40 -12.05 3.85
C LEU A 141 12.59 -12.09 5.14
N ARG A 142 11.93 -10.99 5.48
CA ARG A 142 11.01 -10.86 6.62
C ARG A 142 9.58 -10.87 6.12
N THR A 143 8.67 -11.51 6.85
CA THR A 143 7.23 -11.51 6.55
C THR A 143 6.45 -10.95 7.73
N VAL A 144 5.58 -9.98 7.48
CA VAL A 144 4.69 -9.36 8.47
C VAL A 144 3.25 -9.50 7.98
N ASN A 145 2.36 -9.94 8.87
CA ASN A 145 0.94 -10.05 8.59
C ASN A 145 0.17 -9.09 9.49
N LEU A 146 -0.51 -8.10 8.91
CA LEU A 146 -1.26 -7.08 9.64
C LEU A 146 -2.75 -7.27 9.41
N LYS A 147 -3.54 -7.46 10.47
CA LYS A 147 -5.01 -7.50 10.36
C LYS A 147 -5.53 -6.07 10.18
N ASN A 148 -6.40 -5.85 9.19
CA ASN A 148 -6.94 -4.52 8.90
C ASN A 148 -8.12 -4.17 9.83
N ARG A 149 -7.88 -4.21 11.14
CA ARG A 149 -8.86 -3.91 12.19
C ARG A 149 -8.12 -3.48 13.46
N LYS A 150 -8.82 -2.80 14.37
CA LYS A 150 -8.29 -2.58 15.72
C LYS A 150 -8.14 -3.93 16.41
N GLU A 151 -6.95 -4.22 16.92
CA GLU A 151 -6.78 -5.36 17.83
C GLU A 151 -7.45 -5.00 19.15
N VAL A 152 -8.43 -5.80 19.55
CA VAL A 152 -8.98 -5.77 20.90
C VAL A 152 -8.04 -6.66 21.71
N LYS A 153 -7.29 -6.05 22.62
CA LYS A 153 -6.55 -6.77 23.67
C LYS A 153 -7.53 -7.24 24.73
#